data_AF-I3L196-F1
#
_entry.id   AF-I3L196-F1
#
_cell.length_a   1.000
_cell.length_b   1.000
_cell.length_c   1.000
_cell.angle_alpha   90.00
_cell.angle_beta   90.00
_cell.angle_gamma   90.00
#
_symmetry.space_group_name_H-M   'P 1'
#
loop_
_entity.id
_entity.type
_entity.pdbx_description
1 polymer ?
#
loop_
_entity_poly.entity_id
_entity_poly.type
_entity_poly.pdbx_seq_one_letter_code
_entity_poly.pdbx_strand_id
1 'polypeptide(L)'
;MDASDPTQLSASCVQLLGLLSAEQLAEASVLILFNKIDLPCYMSTEEMKSLIRLPDIIACAKQNITTAEISAREGTGLAGVLAWLQATHRAND
;
A
#
# COMPACT_ATOMS: atom_id res chain seq x y z
N MET A 1 2.58 -4.48 1.95
CA MET A 1 3.02 -4.46 3.35
C MET A 1 2.39 -5.62 4.09
N ASP A 2 3.16 -6.24 4.97
CA ASP A 2 2.71 -7.39 5.76
C ASP A 2 2.07 -6.90 7.06
N ALA A 3 0.76 -7.13 7.23
CA ALA A 3 0.01 -6.70 8.42
C ALA A 3 0.30 -7.53 9.67
N SER A 4 0.93 -8.70 9.50
CA SER A 4 1.21 -9.63 10.59
C SER A 4 2.60 -9.47 11.20
N ASP A 5 3.47 -8.66 10.59
CA ASP A 5 4.85 -8.45 11.05
C ASP A 5 5.20 -6.94 11.14
N PRO A 6 4.91 -6.31 12.30
CA PRO A 6 5.26 -4.92 12.55
C PRO A 6 6.76 -4.64 12.51
N THR A 7 7.61 -5.66 12.72
CA THR A 7 9.07 -5.46 12.80
C THR A 7 9.68 -5.15 11.43
N GLN A 8 9.07 -5.67 10.36
CA GLN A 8 9.49 -5.39 8.99
C GLN A 8 8.85 -4.17 8.36
N LEU A 9 7.91 -3.53 9.07
CA LEU A 9 7.19 -2.37 8.57
C LEU A 9 8.14 -1.18 8.34
N SER A 10 9.14 -0.98 9.21
CA SER A 10 10.16 0.07 9.08
C SER A 10 11.05 -0.14 7.85
N ALA A 11 11.54 -1.37 7.64
CA ALA A 11 12.34 -1.73 6.47
C ALA A 11 11.53 -1.56 5.17
N SER A 12 10.26 -2.00 5.18
CA SER A 12 9.33 -1.82 4.06
C SER A 12 9.08 -0.33 3.75
N CYS A 13 9.01 0.52 4.78
CA CYS A 13 8.84 1.96 4.61
C CYS A 13 10.06 2.60 3.94
N VAL A 14 11.28 2.24 4.36
CA VAL A 14 12.50 2.76 3.70
C VAL A 14 12.55 2.37 2.22
N GLN A 15 12.19 1.13 1.90
CA GLN A 15 12.10 0.68 0.51
C GLN A 15 11.02 1.44 -0.26
N LEU A 16 9.85 1.66 0.34
CA LEU A 16 8.77 2.44 -0.27
C LEU A 16 9.22 3.88 -0.56
N LEU A 17 9.88 4.55 0.38
CA LEU A 17 10.40 5.90 0.18
C LEU A 17 11.42 5.95 -0.97
N GLY A 18 12.28 4.93 -1.10
CA GLY A 18 13.19 4.79 -2.22
C GLY A 18 12.46 4.69 -3.56
N LEU A 19 11.40 3.87 -3.63
CA LEU A 19 10.58 3.72 -4.84
C LEU A 19 9.84 5.03 -5.18
N LEU A 20 9.25 5.71 -4.21
CA LEU A 20 8.51 6.96 -4.43
C LEU A 20 9.44 8.12 -4.83
N SER A 21 10.71 8.06 -4.46
CA SER A 21 11.70 9.08 -4.84
C SER A 21 12.25 8.89 -6.26
N ALA A 22 11.99 7.74 -6.90
CA ALA A 22 12.47 7.47 -8.26
C ALA A 22 11.70 8.30 -9.29
N GLU A 23 12.42 9.13 -10.06
CA GLU A 23 11.81 10.02 -11.06
C GLU A 23 11.03 9.27 -12.14
N GLN A 24 11.47 8.05 -12.49
CA GLN A 24 10.80 7.22 -13.49
C GLN A 24 9.39 6.78 -13.04
N LEU A 25 9.09 6.88 -11.75
CA LEU A 25 7.80 6.52 -11.16
C LEU A 25 7.01 7.76 -10.72
N ALA A 26 7.43 8.98 -11.06
CA ALA A 26 6.79 10.21 -10.57
C ALA A 26 5.32 10.35 -11.00
N GLU A 27 4.97 9.85 -12.19
CA GLU A 27 3.60 9.89 -12.73
C GLU A 27 2.85 8.57 -12.55
N ALA A 28 3.47 7.57 -11.91
CA ALA A 28 2.84 6.27 -11.69
C ALA A 28 1.78 6.37 -10.59
N SER A 29 0.63 5.73 -10.82
CA SER A 29 -0.33 5.47 -9.74
C SER A 29 0.15 4.28 -8.90
N VAL A 30 0.17 4.44 -7.59
CA VAL A 30 0.70 3.44 -6.65
C VAL A 30 -0.42 2.91 -5.77
N LEU A 31 -0.57 1.58 -5.71
CA LEU A 31 -1.49 0.91 -4.80
C LEU A 31 -0.70 0.15 -3.73
N ILE A 32 -0.85 0.55 -2.47
CA ILE A 32 -0.23 -0.10 -1.32
C ILE A 32 -1.23 -1.11 -0.73
N LEU A 33 -0.87 -2.39 -0.81
CA LEU A 33 -1.66 -3.49 -0.25
C LEU A 33 -1.19 -3.83 1.16
N PHE A 34 -2.07 -3.69 2.15
CA PHE A 34 -1.89 -4.23 3.50
C PHE A 34 -2.43 -5.65 3.52
N ASN A 35 -1.54 -6.63 3.38
CA ASN A 35 -1.88 -8.04 3.23
C ASN A 35 -1.86 -8.77 4.57
N LYS A 36 -2.54 -9.92 4.64
CA LYS A 36 -2.63 -10.84 5.80
C LYS A 36 -3.50 -10.34 6.95
N ILE A 37 -4.57 -9.59 6.64
CA ILE A 37 -5.57 -9.15 7.63
C ILE A 37 -6.35 -10.32 8.28
N ASP A 38 -6.21 -11.53 7.73
CA ASP A 38 -6.85 -12.76 8.19
C ASP A 38 -6.13 -13.46 9.36
N LEU A 39 -4.94 -13.00 9.76
CA LEU A 39 -4.16 -13.65 10.81
C LEU A 39 -4.51 -13.11 12.21
N PRO A 40 -4.73 -13.95 13.23
CA PRO A 40 -4.84 -13.49 14.60
C PRO A 40 -3.50 -12.86 15.00
N CYS A 41 -3.52 -11.64 15.56
CA CYS A 41 -2.35 -10.76 15.80
C CYS A 41 -1.91 -9.87 14.63
N TYR A 42 -2.75 -9.66 13.60
CA TYR A 42 -2.49 -8.57 12.67
C TYR A 42 -2.60 -7.21 13.38
N MET A 43 -1.67 -6.30 13.09
CA MET A 43 -1.78 -4.91 13.47
C MET A 43 -2.83 -4.25 12.57
N SER A 44 -3.69 -3.40 13.13
CA SER A 44 -4.68 -2.72 12.31
C SER A 44 -3.99 -1.85 11.26
N THR A 45 -4.65 -1.68 10.12
CA THR A 45 -4.11 -0.86 9.03
C THR A 45 -3.93 0.59 9.45
N GLU A 46 -4.80 1.12 10.30
CA GLU A 46 -4.66 2.45 10.87
C GLU A 46 -3.41 2.58 11.75
N GLU A 47 -3.13 1.59 12.59
CA GLU A 47 -1.89 1.56 13.38
C GLU A 47 -0.66 1.48 12.49
N MET A 48 -0.67 0.64 11.45
CA MET A 48 0.44 0.56 10.50
C MET A 48 0.68 1.88 9.77
N LYS A 49 -0.40 2.49 9.26
CA LYS A 49 -0.35 3.80 8.59
C LYS A 49 0.22 4.86 9.53
N SER A 50 -0.18 4.85 10.80
CA SER A 50 0.35 5.77 11.81
C SER A 50 1.83 5.53 12.07
N LEU A 51 2.26 4.27 12.23
CA LEU A 51 3.66 3.92 12.53
C LEU A 51 4.64 4.36 11.45
N ILE A 52 4.28 4.19 10.18
CA ILE A 52 5.13 4.63 9.05
C ILE A 52 4.89 6.08 8.65
N ARG A 53 3.99 6.79 9.34
CA ARG A 53 3.54 8.13 8.96
C ARG A 53 3.07 8.18 7.50
N LEU A 54 2.31 7.17 7.07
CA LEU A 54 1.83 7.07 5.70
C LEU A 54 1.04 8.32 5.24
N PRO A 55 0.21 8.96 6.08
CA PRO A 55 -0.47 10.20 5.68
C PRO A 55 0.51 11.30 5.23
N ASP A 56 1.65 11.44 5.93
CA ASP A 56 2.67 12.41 5.57
C ASP A 56 3.39 12.02 4.27
N ILE A 57 3.64 10.72 4.07
CA ILE A 57 4.21 10.21 2.82
C ILE A 57 3.28 10.49 1.64
N ILE A 58 1.98 10.23 1.79
CA ILE A 58 0.98 10.50 0.75
C ILE A 58 0.90 12.00 0.44
N ALA A 59 0.94 12.85 1.46
CA ALA A 59 0.90 14.30 1.28
C ALA A 59 2.13 14.86 0.55
N CYS A 60 3.29 14.21 0.69
CA CYS A 60 4.55 14.63 0.06
C CYS A 60 4.86 13.92 -1.26
N ALA A 61 4.19 12.81 -1.56
CA ALA A 61 4.44 12.03 -2.77
C ALA A 61 3.95 12.78 -4.02
N LYS A 62 4.69 12.62 -5.12
CA LYS A 62 4.25 13.11 -6.44
C LYS A 62 3.19 12.18 -7.05
N GLN A 63 3.26 10.91 -6.69
CA GLN A 63 2.40 9.83 -7.16
C GLN A 63 1.02 9.90 -6.51
N ASN A 64 0.01 9.47 -7.25
CA ASN A 64 -1.29 9.18 -6.66
C ASN A 64 -1.22 7.85 -5.90
N ILE A 65 -1.29 7.90 -4.57
CA ILE A 65 -1.18 6.73 -3.70
C ILE A 65 -2.56 6.32 -3.18
N THR A 66 -2.97 5.10 -3.49
CA THR A 66 -4.15 4.45 -2.91
C THR A 66 -3.70 3.35 -1.96
N THR A 67 -4.52 3.04 -0.95
CA THR A 67 -4.28 1.92 -0.02
C THR A 67 -5.46 0.96 -0.02
N ALA A 68 -5.19 -0.34 0.15
CA ALA A 68 -6.23 -1.35 0.30
C ALA A 68 -5.83 -2.41 1.33
N GLU A 69 -6.83 -2.89 2.07
CA GLU A 69 -6.69 -3.98 3.02
C GLU A 69 -7.13 -5.28 2.34
N ILE A 70 -6.27 -6.29 2.39
CA ILE A 70 -6.53 -7.54 1.68
C ILE A 70 -6.08 -8.76 2.48
N SER A 71 -6.73 -9.88 2.20
CA SER A 71 -6.20 -11.20 2.49
C SER A 71 -5.93 -11.90 1.16
N ALA A 72 -4.66 -12.13 0.86
CA ALA A 72 -4.30 -12.94 -0.30
C ALA A 72 -4.71 -14.42 -0.11
N ARG A 73 -4.82 -14.89 1.15
CA ARG A 73 -5.21 -16.28 1.47
C ARG A 73 -6.70 -16.50 1.28
N GLU A 74 -7.52 -15.63 1.85
CA GLU A 74 -8.99 -15.74 1.80
C GLU A 74 -9.59 -15.06 0.56
N GLY A 75 -8.79 -14.28 -0.17
CA GLY A 75 -9.25 -13.48 -1.31
C GLY A 75 -9.96 -12.18 -0.94
N THR A 76 -10.10 -11.88 0.35
CA THR A 76 -10.74 -10.64 0.86
C THR A 76 -10.08 -9.41 0.26
N GLY A 77 -10.90 -8.49 -0.27
CA GLY A 77 -10.45 -7.21 -0.83
C GLY A 77 -9.82 -7.28 -2.23
N LEU A 78 -9.47 -8.47 -2.75
CA LEU A 78 -8.82 -8.60 -4.06
C LEU A 78 -9.72 -8.15 -5.23
N ALA A 79 -11.04 -8.29 -5.12
CA ALA A 79 -11.97 -7.75 -6.12
C ALA A 79 -11.84 -6.22 -6.27
N GLY A 80 -11.65 -5.50 -5.15
CA GLY A 80 -11.40 -4.06 -5.16
C GLY A 80 -10.04 -3.71 -5.77
N VAL A 81 -9.02 -4.52 -5.52
CA VAL A 81 -7.70 -4.38 -6.14
C VAL A 81 -7.78 -4.53 -7.66
N LEU A 82 -8.49 -5.55 -8.15
CA LEU A 82 -8.68 -5.77 -9.58
C LEU A 82 -9.45 -4.61 -10.23
N ALA A 83 -10.51 -4.12 -9.58
CA ALA A 83 -11.26 -2.97 -10.05
C ALA A 83 -10.38 -1.71 -10.12
N TRP A 84 -9.53 -1.48 -9.12
CA TRP A 84 -8.57 -0.37 -9.11
C TRP A 84 -7.58 -0.48 -10.27
N LEU A 85 -6.99 -1.66 -10.50
CA LEU A 85 -6.05 -1.89 -11.60
C LEU A 85 -6.69 -1.61 -12.96
N GLN A 86 -7.93 -2.06 -13.17
CA GLN A 86 -8.67 -1.81 -14.41
C GLN A 86 -9.00 -0.33 -14.61
N ALA A 87 -9.39 0.38 -13.54
CA ALA A 87 -9.69 1.80 -13.60
C ALA A 87 -8.43 2.63 -13.90
N THR A 88 -7.32 2.32 -13.23
CA THR A 88 -6.04 3.00 -13.42
C THR A 88 -5.47 2.75 -14.83
N HIS A 89 -5.58 1.54 -15.37
CA HIS A 89 -5.17 1.27 -16.76
C HIS A 89 -5.93 2.14 -17.76
N ARG A 90 -7.26 2.21 -17.63
CA ARG A 90 -8.11 3.02 -18.52
C ARG A 90 -7.86 4.53 -18.41
N ALA A 91 -7.35 5.00 -17.27
CA ALA A 91 -7.02 6.41 -17.08
C ALA A 91 -5.67 6.80 -17.71
N ASN A 92 -4.83 5.81 -18.04
CA ASN A 92 -3.52 6.00 -18.67
C ASN A 92 -3.54 5.75 -20.20
N ASP A 93 -4.67 5.32 -20.76
CA ASP A 93 -4.93 5.18 -22.21
C ASP A 93 -5.53 6.48 -22.78
#